data_AF-A0A7S0JER1-F1
#
_entry.id   AF-A0A7S0JER1-F1
#
_cell.length_a   1.000
_cell.length_b   1.000
_cell.length_c   1.000
_cell.angle_alpha   90.00
_cell.angle_beta   90.00
_cell.angle_gamma   90.00
#
_symmetry.space_group_name_H-M   'P 1'
#
loop_
_entity.id
_entity.type
_entity.pdbx_description
1 polymer ?
#
loop_
_entity_poly.entity_id
_entity_poly.type
_entity_poly.pdbx_seq_one_letter_code
_entity_poly.pdbx_strand_id
1 'polypeptide(L)'
;VVGYAIGRWGLFGTPMSRTVCPLLCDSSIVLLVLSFAFMIAVEPRLEEHAETDDEDDEAGRKAHLLLSEPPSAARPLPSPPLAPNVTTLSRTHDDATPAGAMGLQRAHVGSGWQRAHDDVRDLARATDLPTVGMRPGSFSSANDHSLLYPDVGRASDLAQPGGFRRAHVLERVRLLRAEVAEYVHKPLVALLEGAYEASTAEALSGVCSAGVSGHLCASAYHGSTPWLHPHLSASPRASRRSGAAPEAPPSRAPLPRTLSVKIWGVTLALFAGATCGVNAVPFELWNASRDGSTSPLAFLFSQTLGVYAASSLIYHLVGAAALLSSIELPHSAVRPAYASGVMWAIGEAALLMSLDSLGMAQGYVFGAIGPVMLSAGISCVVFREIRGWRNLLGFGAALGLQIIGVVMLAVGSG
;
A
#
# COMPACT_ATOMS: atom_id res chain seq x y z
N VAL A 1 -1.39 -26.99 19.86
CA VAL A 1 -1.52 -28.45 20.15
C VAL A 1 -0.18 -29.17 20.05
N VAL A 2 0.53 -29.12 18.91
CA VAL A 2 1.82 -29.83 18.76
C VAL A 2 2.87 -29.39 19.79
N GLY A 3 3.10 -28.09 19.98
CA GLY A 3 4.06 -27.63 21.02
C GLY A 3 3.68 -28.06 22.44
N TYR A 4 2.38 -28.04 22.78
CA TYR A 4 1.87 -28.58 24.05
C TYR A 4 2.19 -30.07 24.19
N ALA A 5 1.90 -30.86 23.16
CA ALA A 5 2.17 -32.29 23.13
C ALA A 5 3.66 -32.60 23.36
N ILE A 6 4.54 -31.86 22.69
CA ILE A 6 5.99 -32.03 22.83
C ILE A 6 6.43 -31.76 24.26
N GLY A 7 6.05 -30.62 24.84
CA GLY A 7 6.41 -30.29 26.23
C GLY A 7 5.77 -31.23 27.26
N ARG A 8 4.53 -31.67 27.03
CA ARG A 8 3.77 -32.53 27.95
C ARG A 8 4.29 -33.96 28.01
N TRP A 9 4.72 -34.52 26.87
CA TRP A 9 5.19 -35.90 26.75
C TRP A 9 6.70 -36.03 26.56
N GLY A 10 7.45 -34.92 26.53
CA GLY A 10 8.90 -34.94 26.33
C GLY A 10 9.32 -35.49 24.96
N LEU A 11 8.55 -35.18 23.91
CA LEU A 11 8.86 -35.65 22.56
C LEU A 11 10.17 -35.03 22.07
N PHE A 12 10.90 -35.72 21.20
CA PHE A 12 12.20 -35.25 20.67
C PHE A 12 13.28 -35.01 21.75
N GLY A 13 13.17 -35.66 22.91
CA GLY A 13 14.15 -35.56 23.98
C GLY A 13 14.04 -34.28 24.81
N THR A 14 12.98 -33.49 24.63
CA THR A 14 12.73 -32.31 25.47
C THR A 14 12.38 -32.75 26.89
N PRO A 15 12.82 -32.01 27.93
CA PRO A 15 12.43 -32.31 29.31
C PRO A 15 10.91 -32.23 29.45
N MET A 16 10.30 -33.21 30.15
CA MET A 16 8.86 -33.19 30.39
C MET A 16 8.51 -32.03 31.33
N SER A 17 7.57 -31.16 30.90
CA SER A 17 7.06 -30.09 31.73
C SER A 17 6.27 -30.66 32.92
N ARG A 18 6.69 -30.32 34.15
CA ARG A 18 5.97 -30.71 35.37
C ARG A 18 4.85 -29.71 35.62
N THR A 19 3.61 -30.12 35.37
CA THR A 19 2.41 -29.34 35.70
C THR A 19 1.82 -29.81 37.02
N VAL A 20 1.35 -28.89 37.86
CA VAL A 20 0.71 -29.22 39.15
C VAL A 20 -0.56 -30.04 38.94
N CYS A 21 -1.39 -29.65 37.96
CA CYS A 21 -2.62 -30.36 37.64
C CYS A 21 -2.72 -30.65 36.12
N PRO A 22 -2.21 -31.81 35.65
CA PRO A 22 -2.18 -32.13 34.22
C PRO A 22 -3.59 -32.21 33.60
N LEU A 23 -4.60 -32.66 34.36
CA LEU A 23 -5.99 -32.71 33.89
C LEU A 23 -6.54 -31.32 33.57
N LEU A 24 -6.18 -30.31 34.36
CA LEU A 24 -6.61 -28.92 34.15
C LEU A 24 -5.93 -28.34 32.90
N CYS A 25 -4.63 -28.62 32.70
CA CYS A 25 -3.93 -28.24 31.49
C CYS A 25 -4.49 -28.94 30.24
N ASP A 26 -4.74 -30.26 30.29
CA ASP A 26 -5.28 -31.02 29.15
C ASP A 26 -6.68 -30.51 28.74
N SER A 27 -7.56 -30.29 29.72
CA SER A 27 -8.89 -29.73 29.46
C SER A 27 -8.84 -28.30 28.94
N SER A 28 -7.83 -27.50 29.34
CA SER A 28 -7.63 -26.16 28.78
C SER A 28 -7.30 -26.21 27.29
N ILE A 29 -6.47 -27.16 26.85
CA ILE A 29 -6.12 -27.34 25.44
C ILE A 29 -7.33 -27.79 24.63
N VAL A 30 -8.16 -28.68 25.17
CA VAL A 30 -9.42 -29.08 24.55
C VAL A 30 -10.35 -27.87 24.39
N LEU A 31 -10.46 -27.03 25.42
CA LEU A 31 -11.28 -25.81 25.39
C LEU A 31 -10.79 -24.82 24.33
N LEU A 32 -9.48 -24.66 24.20
CA LEU A 32 -8.85 -23.81 23.19
C LEU A 32 -9.11 -24.31 21.76
N VAL A 33 -8.96 -25.61 21.52
CA VAL A 33 -9.30 -26.23 20.22
C VAL A 33 -10.77 -26.05 19.89
N LEU A 34 -11.65 -26.25 20.88
CA LEU A 34 -13.10 -26.07 20.71
C LEU A 34 -13.44 -24.60 20.39
N SER A 35 -12.81 -23.64 21.06
CA SER A 35 -12.95 -22.21 20.78
C SER A 35 -12.54 -21.87 19.35
N PHE A 36 -11.42 -22.40 18.86
CA PHE A 36 -10.99 -22.21 17.48
C PHE A 36 -11.97 -22.83 16.47
N ALA A 37 -12.48 -24.03 16.74
CA ALA A 37 -13.51 -24.65 15.91
C ALA A 37 -14.78 -23.78 15.85
N PHE A 38 -15.16 -23.18 16.97
CA PHE A 38 -16.28 -22.25 17.02
C PHE A 38 -16.01 -20.95 16.23
N MET A 39 -14.80 -20.38 16.32
CA MET A 39 -14.42 -19.22 15.49
C MET A 39 -14.51 -19.53 13.98
N ILE A 40 -14.10 -20.72 13.55
CA ILE A 40 -14.18 -21.14 12.14
C ILE A 40 -15.64 -21.28 11.68
N ALA A 41 -16.54 -21.70 12.58
CA ALA A 41 -17.96 -21.83 12.29
C ALA A 41 -18.69 -20.48 12.21
N VAL A 42 -18.11 -19.40 12.74
CA VAL A 42 -18.65 -18.05 12.57
C VAL A 42 -18.35 -17.59 11.15
N GLU A 43 -19.30 -17.81 10.24
CA GLU A 43 -19.22 -17.29 8.88
C GLU A 43 -19.13 -15.76 8.92
N PRO A 44 -18.05 -15.16 8.38
CA PRO A 44 -18.04 -13.74 8.14
C PRO A 44 -19.13 -13.48 7.10
N ARG A 45 -20.23 -12.85 7.50
CA ARG A 45 -21.13 -12.21 6.55
C ARG A 45 -20.34 -11.07 5.93
N LEU A 46 -19.65 -11.38 4.84
CA LEU A 46 -19.46 -10.42 3.78
C LEU A 46 -20.88 -10.05 3.41
N GLU A 47 -21.38 -8.95 3.98
CA GLU A 47 -22.47 -8.23 3.37
C GLU A 47 -21.99 -8.04 1.94
N GLU A 48 -22.47 -8.90 1.03
CA GLU A 48 -22.57 -8.52 -0.37
C GLU A 48 -23.16 -7.14 -0.26
N HIS A 49 -22.37 -6.14 -0.63
CA HIS A 49 -22.91 -4.86 -0.95
C HIS A 49 -23.93 -5.19 -2.02
N ALA A 50 -25.17 -5.45 -1.59
CA ALA A 50 -26.34 -4.92 -2.23
C ALA A 50 -25.96 -3.44 -2.42
N GLU A 51 -25.31 -3.16 -3.54
CA GLU A 51 -25.89 -2.29 -4.54
C GLU A 51 -27.39 -2.60 -4.49
N THR A 52 -28.07 -2.01 -3.50
CA THR A 52 -29.49 -1.86 -3.58
C THR A 52 -29.66 -1.10 -4.88
N ASP A 53 -30.52 -1.66 -5.72
CA ASP A 53 -30.95 -1.18 -7.03
C ASP A 53 -31.55 0.25 -6.98
N ASP A 54 -31.19 1.07 -5.99
CA ASP A 54 -31.54 2.49 -5.86
C ASP A 54 -30.94 3.32 -7.00
N GLU A 55 -29.86 2.86 -7.67
CA GLU A 55 -29.41 3.49 -8.93
C GLU A 55 -30.35 3.19 -10.12
N ASP A 56 -30.99 2.01 -10.15
CA ASP A 56 -31.96 1.67 -11.19
C ASP A 56 -33.31 2.36 -10.95
N ASP A 57 -33.72 2.56 -9.69
CA ASP A 57 -34.91 3.34 -9.35
C ASP A 57 -34.72 4.85 -9.58
N GLU A 58 -33.51 5.39 -9.40
CA GLU A 58 -33.19 6.79 -9.70
C GLU A 58 -33.05 7.04 -11.22
N ALA A 59 -32.47 6.09 -11.97
CA ALA A 59 -32.43 6.15 -13.43
C ALA A 59 -33.83 6.00 -14.04
N GLY A 60 -34.66 5.11 -13.50
CA GLY A 60 -36.07 4.95 -13.86
C GLY A 60 -36.90 6.20 -13.55
N ARG A 61 -36.71 6.83 -12.38
CA ARG A 61 -37.38 8.10 -12.04
C ARG A 61 -36.96 9.25 -12.94
N LYS A 62 -35.68 9.36 -13.31
CA LYS A 62 -35.21 10.39 -14.25
C LYS A 62 -35.76 10.17 -15.67
N ALA A 63 -35.84 8.92 -16.13
CA ALA A 63 -36.48 8.60 -17.40
C ALA A 63 -37.99 8.93 -17.39
N HIS A 64 -38.68 8.65 -16.28
CA HIS A 64 -40.10 8.94 -16.13
C HIS A 64 -40.38 10.45 -15.98
N LEU A 65 -39.46 11.22 -15.38
CA LEU A 65 -39.52 12.69 -15.33
C LEU A 65 -39.34 13.31 -16.73
N LEU A 66 -38.40 12.81 -17.53
CA LEU A 66 -38.15 13.32 -18.89
C LEU A 66 -39.29 13.00 -19.88
N LEU A 67 -40.03 11.91 -19.67
CA LEU A 67 -41.21 11.57 -20.48
C LEU A 67 -42.49 12.33 -20.08
N SER A 68 -42.47 13.03 -18.94
CA SER A 68 -43.63 13.76 -18.43
C SER A 68 -43.62 15.27 -18.74
N GLU A 69 -42.59 15.79 -19.42
CA GLU A 69 -42.62 17.17 -19.91
C GLU A 69 -43.60 17.28 -21.09
N PRO A 70 -44.71 18.04 -20.97
CA PRO A 70 -45.58 18.31 -22.11
C PRO A 70 -44.83 19.17 -23.14
N PRO A 71 -45.11 19.01 -24.45
CA PRO A 71 -44.45 19.78 -25.51
C PRO A 71 -44.70 21.27 -25.30
N SER A 72 -43.70 21.96 -24.73
CA SER A 72 -43.70 23.40 -24.56
C SER A 72 -43.65 24.07 -25.93
N ALA A 73 -44.64 24.90 -26.18
CA ALA A 73 -44.90 25.58 -27.43
C ALA A 73 -43.65 26.31 -27.97
N ALA A 74 -43.47 26.17 -29.29
CA ALA A 74 -42.40 26.75 -30.09
C ALA A 74 -42.06 28.20 -29.69
N ARG A 75 -40.83 28.39 -29.18
CA ARG A 75 -40.21 29.72 -29.08
C ARG A 75 -39.82 30.20 -30.48
N PRO A 76 -40.21 31.41 -30.91
CA PRO A 76 -39.83 31.97 -32.21
C PRO A 76 -38.32 32.22 -32.29
N LEU A 77 -37.73 31.88 -33.43
CA LEU A 77 -36.35 32.16 -33.80
C LEU A 77 -36.08 33.68 -33.87
N PRO A 78 -34.98 34.19 -33.28
CA PRO A 78 -34.55 35.56 -33.52
C PRO A 78 -34.02 35.71 -34.96
N SER A 79 -34.47 36.76 -35.63
CA SER A 79 -34.12 37.12 -37.01
C SER A 79 -32.66 37.59 -37.13
N PRO A 80 -32.02 37.39 -38.30
CA PRO A 80 -30.66 37.83 -38.55
C PRO A 80 -30.57 39.36 -38.74
N PRO A 81 -29.52 40.02 -38.23
CA PRO A 81 -29.32 41.44 -38.45
C PRO A 81 -28.89 41.73 -39.91
N LEU A 82 -29.59 42.69 -40.52
CA LEU A 82 -29.25 43.28 -41.82
C LEU A 82 -27.87 43.95 -41.79
N ALA A 83 -27.11 43.74 -42.86
CA ALA A 83 -25.91 44.50 -43.19
C ALA A 83 -26.26 45.94 -43.61
N PRO A 84 -25.54 46.97 -43.11
CA PRO A 84 -25.56 48.28 -43.72
C PRO A 84 -24.47 48.45 -44.78
N ASN A 85 -24.90 49.08 -45.87
CA ASN A 85 -24.14 49.42 -47.06
C ASN A 85 -23.02 50.43 -46.82
N VAL A 86 -22.02 50.28 -47.69
CA VAL A 86 -20.92 51.19 -48.03
C VAL A 86 -21.43 52.57 -48.46
N THR A 87 -20.83 53.64 -47.94
CA THR A 87 -20.62 54.88 -48.71
C THR A 87 -19.30 55.56 -48.36
N THR A 88 -18.58 55.89 -49.43
CA THR A 88 -17.34 56.63 -49.62
C THR A 88 -17.34 58.10 -49.18
N LEU A 89 -16.13 58.70 -49.21
CA LEU A 89 -15.73 60.14 -49.16
C LEU A 89 -15.43 60.67 -47.75
N SER A 90 -14.50 61.59 -47.53
CA SER A 90 -13.33 62.14 -48.24
C SER A 90 -12.78 63.23 -47.32
N ARG A 91 -11.47 63.48 -47.39
CA ARG A 91 -10.83 64.80 -47.23
C ARG A 91 -10.60 65.41 -45.82
N THR A 92 -9.28 65.53 -45.56
CA THR A 92 -8.50 66.73 -45.18
C THR A 92 -8.47 67.32 -43.77
N HIS A 93 -7.21 67.48 -43.35
CA HIS A 93 -6.52 68.65 -42.76
C HIS A 93 -6.60 68.98 -41.26
N ASP A 94 -5.38 69.00 -40.71
CA ASP A 94 -4.73 69.98 -39.83
C ASP A 94 -4.86 69.96 -38.30
N ASP A 95 -3.65 69.85 -37.72
CA ASP A 95 -3.03 70.62 -36.65
C ASP A 95 -3.73 70.75 -35.29
N ALA A 96 -3.06 70.23 -34.25
CA ALA A 96 -2.37 71.07 -33.25
C ALA A 96 -1.81 70.24 -32.07
N THR A 97 -0.50 70.29 -31.90
CA THR A 97 0.24 70.22 -30.61
C THR A 97 -0.04 71.49 -29.76
N PRO A 98 0.43 71.64 -28.48
CA PRO A 98 1.27 70.77 -27.64
C PRO A 98 0.83 70.64 -26.15
N ALA A 99 1.56 69.80 -25.39
CA ALA A 99 2.24 70.12 -24.12
C ALA A 99 2.09 69.07 -23.00
N GLY A 100 3.25 68.56 -22.57
CA GLY A 100 3.59 68.35 -21.16
C GLY A 100 3.10 67.08 -20.45
N ALA A 101 4.00 66.10 -20.26
CA ALA A 101 4.50 65.72 -18.94
C ALA A 101 5.37 64.44 -18.97
N MET A 102 6.46 64.51 -18.22
CA MET A 102 7.45 63.49 -17.88
C MET A 102 6.90 62.09 -17.54
N GLY A 103 7.66 61.04 -17.91
CA GLY A 103 7.69 59.81 -17.10
C GLY A 103 8.24 58.55 -17.78
N LEU A 104 9.49 58.22 -17.47
CA LEU A 104 10.03 56.84 -17.34
C LEU A 104 10.15 55.95 -18.59
N GLN A 105 11.31 56.11 -19.23
CA GLN A 105 12.21 55.08 -19.77
C GLN A 105 11.79 53.62 -19.52
N ARG A 106 11.24 52.96 -20.56
CA ARG A 106 11.07 51.50 -20.62
C ARG A 106 12.09 50.94 -21.60
N ALA A 107 13.07 50.21 -21.07
CA ALA A 107 14.06 49.51 -21.86
C ALA A 107 13.38 48.44 -22.74
N HIS A 108 13.75 48.44 -24.02
CA HIS A 108 13.46 47.37 -24.96
C HIS A 108 14.08 46.06 -24.46
N VAL A 109 13.26 45.06 -24.15
CA VAL A 109 13.66 43.65 -24.11
C VAL A 109 13.03 42.97 -25.32
N GLY A 110 13.90 42.58 -26.25
CA GLY A 110 13.52 42.02 -27.55
C GLY A 110 13.17 40.53 -27.52
N SER A 111 12.27 40.17 -28.44
CA SER A 111 12.41 39.09 -29.46
C SER A 111 13.03 37.72 -29.11
N GLY A 112 13.02 37.26 -27.86
CA GLY A 112 13.45 35.90 -27.50
C GLY A 112 12.40 34.80 -27.72
N TRP A 113 11.10 35.15 -27.66
CA TRP A 113 10.00 34.17 -27.61
C TRP A 113 9.70 33.45 -28.95
N GLN A 114 10.12 34.05 -30.06
CA GLN A 114 9.89 33.49 -31.40
C GLN A 114 10.87 32.37 -31.81
N ARG A 115 11.82 32.01 -30.94
CA ARG A 115 12.75 30.87 -31.16
C ARG A 115 12.52 29.66 -30.25
N ALA A 116 11.57 29.71 -29.31
CA ALA A 116 11.24 28.54 -28.50
C ALA A 116 10.66 27.40 -29.36
N HIS A 117 11.03 26.15 -29.06
CA HIS A 117 10.54 24.94 -29.72
C HIS A 117 9.01 24.86 -29.62
N ASP A 118 8.32 24.38 -30.66
CA ASP A 118 6.86 24.46 -30.73
C ASP A 118 6.16 23.72 -29.57
N ASP A 119 6.76 22.66 -29.03
CA ASP A 119 6.26 21.95 -27.85
C ASP A 119 6.17 22.82 -26.59
N VAL A 120 7.11 23.77 -26.42
CA VAL A 120 7.13 24.71 -25.29
C VAL A 120 6.03 25.76 -25.44
N ARG A 121 5.74 26.16 -26.69
CA ARG A 121 4.63 27.09 -26.98
C ARG A 121 3.26 26.44 -26.85
N ASP A 122 3.18 25.14 -27.16
CA ASP A 122 1.94 24.38 -27.06
C ASP A 122 1.62 24.03 -25.60
N LEU A 123 2.65 23.78 -24.78
CA LEU A 123 2.50 23.61 -23.33
C LEU A 123 2.08 24.91 -22.64
N ALA A 124 2.68 26.06 -23.00
CA ALA A 124 2.30 27.37 -22.47
C ALA A 124 0.86 27.76 -22.84
N ARG A 125 0.41 27.40 -24.06
CA ARG A 125 -0.99 27.61 -24.49
C ARG A 125 -1.98 26.68 -23.79
N ALA A 126 -1.55 25.51 -23.33
CA ALA A 126 -2.41 24.57 -22.60
C ALA A 126 -2.64 24.97 -21.14
N THR A 127 -1.79 25.83 -20.56
CA THR A 127 -1.87 26.28 -19.16
C THR A 127 -2.73 27.52 -18.93
N ASP A 128 -3.11 28.27 -19.97
CA ASP A 128 -3.96 29.47 -19.88
C ASP A 128 -5.47 29.13 -19.88
N LEU A 129 -5.96 28.44 -18.86
CA LEU A 129 -7.39 28.32 -18.57
C LEU A 129 -7.78 29.19 -17.36
N PRO A 130 -8.95 29.87 -17.39
CA PRO A 130 -9.31 30.86 -16.38
C PRO A 130 -9.57 30.21 -15.02
N THR A 131 -8.87 30.70 -14.00
CA THR A 131 -9.10 30.40 -12.58
C THR A 131 -10.48 30.84 -12.14
N VAL A 132 -11.35 29.88 -11.79
CA VAL A 132 -12.62 30.10 -11.09
C VAL A 132 -12.30 30.35 -9.61
N GLY A 133 -12.64 31.53 -9.09
CA GLY A 133 -12.35 31.94 -7.72
C GLY A 133 -13.24 31.24 -6.68
N MET A 134 -12.63 30.62 -5.67
CA MET A 134 -13.32 30.16 -4.45
C MET A 134 -13.09 31.16 -3.30
N ARG A 135 -14.18 31.50 -2.60
CA ARG A 135 -14.22 32.33 -1.40
C ARG A 135 -13.91 31.50 -0.13
N PRO A 136 -13.22 32.06 0.88
CA PRO A 136 -12.95 31.37 2.14
C PRO A 136 -14.13 31.50 3.12
N GLY A 137 -14.58 30.37 3.67
CA GLY A 137 -15.51 30.29 4.80
C GLY A 137 -14.86 29.54 5.98
N SER A 138 -15.21 29.94 7.20
CA SER A 138 -14.62 29.56 8.49
C SER A 138 -14.85 28.10 8.90
N PHE A 139 -13.81 27.46 9.46
CA PHE A 139 -13.85 26.11 10.04
C PHE A 139 -14.24 26.14 11.53
N SER A 140 -15.17 25.25 11.92
CA SER A 140 -15.36 24.81 13.31
C SER A 140 -15.98 23.41 13.35
N SER A 141 -15.39 22.55 14.20
CA SER A 141 -15.87 21.24 14.70
C SER A 141 -15.15 19.97 14.19
N ALA A 142 -14.90 19.07 15.14
CA ALA A 142 -13.92 17.99 15.15
C ALA A 142 -14.36 16.67 14.46
N ASN A 143 -15.06 16.74 13.33
CA ASN A 143 -15.45 15.56 12.53
C ASN A 143 -14.81 15.50 11.12
N ASP A 144 -13.87 16.38 10.81
CA ASP A 144 -13.33 16.59 9.45
C ASP A 144 -12.11 15.73 9.08
N HIS A 145 -12.05 14.46 9.48
CA HIS A 145 -11.03 13.54 8.95
C HIS A 145 -11.31 13.09 7.49
N SER A 146 -12.48 13.41 6.93
CA SER A 146 -12.84 13.15 5.53
C SER A 146 -12.37 14.23 4.54
N LEU A 147 -11.81 15.35 5.01
CA LEU A 147 -11.43 16.48 4.13
C LEU A 147 -9.94 16.54 3.76
N LEU A 148 -9.09 15.69 4.34
CA LEU A 148 -7.66 15.71 4.01
C LEU A 148 -7.33 15.03 2.67
N TYR A 149 -8.22 14.16 2.14
CA TYR A 149 -7.99 13.44 0.88
C TYR A 149 -9.30 13.13 0.13
N PRO A 150 -10.01 14.12 -0.47
CA PRO A 150 -11.27 13.87 -1.17
C PRO A 150 -11.14 12.94 -2.39
N ASP A 151 -9.92 12.81 -2.96
CA ASP A 151 -9.65 12.01 -4.16
C ASP A 151 -9.17 10.58 -3.86
N VAL A 152 -8.83 10.29 -2.60
CA VAL A 152 -8.52 8.94 -2.15
C VAL A 152 -9.80 8.48 -1.48
N GLY A 153 -10.49 7.51 -2.09
CA GLY A 153 -11.80 7.05 -1.61
C GLY A 153 -11.82 6.62 -0.14
N ARG A 154 -12.94 6.07 0.32
CA ARG A 154 -13.13 5.68 1.73
C ARG A 154 -12.01 4.74 2.18
N ALA A 155 -11.73 4.68 3.48
CA ALA A 155 -10.71 3.78 4.03
C ALA A 155 -10.87 2.30 3.59
N SER A 156 -12.10 1.89 3.24
CA SER A 156 -12.42 0.60 2.60
C SER A 156 -11.76 0.39 1.23
N ASP A 157 -11.59 1.45 0.45
CA ASP A 157 -11.02 1.42 -0.90
C ASP A 157 -9.50 1.24 -0.87
N LEU A 158 -8.85 1.67 0.23
CA LEU A 158 -7.43 1.43 0.50
C LEU A 158 -7.16 0.01 1.01
N ALA A 159 -8.14 -0.62 1.68
CA ALA A 159 -8.04 -1.98 2.20
C ALA A 159 -8.19 -3.06 1.12
N GLN A 160 -8.70 -2.74 -0.06
CA GLN A 160 -8.79 -3.68 -1.18
C GLN A 160 -7.42 -3.94 -1.84
N PRO A 161 -7.20 -5.14 -2.44
CA PRO A 161 -5.98 -5.43 -3.18
C PRO A 161 -5.76 -4.42 -4.31
N GLY A 162 -4.79 -3.53 -4.13
CA GLY A 162 -4.45 -2.47 -5.08
C GLY A 162 -4.93 -1.06 -4.71
N GLY A 163 -5.66 -0.88 -3.59
CA GLY A 163 -6.04 0.43 -3.06
C GLY A 163 -4.83 1.31 -2.74
N PHE A 164 -3.86 0.74 -2.00
CA PHE A 164 -2.55 1.37 -1.77
C PHE A 164 -1.78 1.68 -3.06
N ARG A 165 -1.92 0.86 -4.10
CA ARG A 165 -1.26 1.09 -5.40
C ARG A 165 -1.86 2.31 -6.11
N ARG A 166 -3.18 2.48 -6.08
CA ARG A 166 -3.86 3.65 -6.67
C ARG A 166 -3.53 4.93 -5.90
N ALA A 167 -3.56 4.89 -4.57
CA ALA A 167 -3.21 6.04 -3.73
C ALA A 167 -1.76 6.48 -3.96
N HIS A 168 -0.82 5.54 -3.99
CA HIS A 168 0.60 5.84 -4.24
C HIS A 168 0.85 6.36 -5.67
N VAL A 169 0.13 5.86 -6.69
CA VAL A 169 0.24 6.39 -8.06
C VAL A 169 -0.32 7.81 -8.14
N LEU A 170 -1.46 8.09 -7.49
CA LEU A 170 -2.05 9.43 -7.46
C LEU A 170 -1.17 10.44 -6.71
N GLU A 171 -0.57 10.02 -5.58
CA GLU A 171 0.38 10.82 -4.82
C GLU A 171 1.64 11.12 -5.64
N ARG A 172 2.18 10.12 -6.35
CA ARG A 172 3.35 10.30 -7.22
C ARG A 172 3.06 11.22 -8.41
N VAL A 173 1.87 11.13 -9.01
CA VAL A 173 1.43 12.03 -10.08
C VAL A 173 1.24 13.46 -9.56
N ARG A 174 0.75 13.64 -8.33
CA ARG A 174 0.64 14.95 -7.68
C ARG A 174 2.01 15.56 -7.40
N LEU A 175 2.94 14.80 -6.83
CA LEU A 175 4.31 15.27 -6.57
C LEU A 175 5.02 15.63 -7.88
N LEU A 176 4.90 14.80 -8.92
CA LEU A 176 5.43 15.12 -10.25
C LEU A 176 4.78 16.37 -10.84
N ARG A 177 3.48 16.59 -10.66
CA ARG A 177 2.83 17.85 -11.08
C ARG A 177 3.34 19.07 -10.30
N ALA A 178 3.57 18.93 -9.00
CA ALA A 178 4.10 20.00 -8.16
C ALA A 178 5.55 20.32 -8.52
N GLU A 179 6.39 19.31 -8.71
CA GLU A 179 7.76 19.46 -9.19
C GLU A 179 7.81 20.06 -10.58
N VAL A 180 6.98 19.60 -11.53
CA VAL A 180 6.93 20.17 -12.88
C VAL A 180 6.44 21.63 -12.84
N ALA A 181 5.47 21.97 -11.99
CA ALA A 181 5.03 23.36 -11.80
C ALA A 181 6.16 24.23 -11.20
N GLU A 182 6.95 23.70 -10.26
CA GLU A 182 8.11 24.40 -9.70
C GLU A 182 9.24 24.58 -10.74
N TYR A 183 9.48 23.57 -11.58
CA TYR A 183 10.48 23.61 -12.66
C TYR A 183 10.11 24.57 -13.80
N VAL A 184 8.82 24.73 -14.11
CA VAL A 184 8.33 25.66 -15.13
C VAL A 184 8.57 27.13 -14.74
N HIS A 185 8.77 27.44 -13.45
CA HIS A 185 8.97 28.80 -12.95
C HIS A 185 10.43 29.19 -12.67
N LYS A 186 11.40 28.28 -12.79
CA LYS A 186 12.83 28.59 -12.59
C LYS A 186 13.54 28.69 -13.96
N PRO A 187 14.13 29.84 -14.32
CA PRO A 187 14.88 29.95 -15.58
C PRO A 187 16.09 29.00 -15.53
N LEU A 188 16.11 28.05 -16.46
CA LEU A 188 17.04 26.91 -16.54
C LEU A 188 18.54 27.31 -16.57
N VAL A 189 18.83 28.57 -16.89
CA VAL A 189 20.18 29.15 -16.92
C VAL A 189 20.75 29.34 -15.50
N ALA A 190 19.93 29.69 -14.50
CA ALA A 190 20.41 29.96 -13.14
C ALA A 190 20.80 28.67 -12.36
N LEU A 191 20.25 27.52 -12.75
CA LEU A 191 20.55 26.23 -12.13
C LEU A 191 21.84 25.59 -12.66
N LEU A 192 22.22 25.89 -13.91
CA LEU A 192 23.44 25.35 -14.52
C LEU A 192 24.71 26.10 -14.10
N GLU A 193 24.62 27.40 -13.82
CA GLU A 193 25.79 28.18 -13.36
C GLU A 193 26.17 27.89 -11.90
N GLY A 194 25.22 27.56 -11.03
CA GLY A 194 25.50 27.27 -9.60
C GLY A 194 26.03 25.85 -9.32
N ALA A 195 25.76 24.88 -10.20
CA ALA A 195 26.13 23.48 -9.96
C ALA A 195 27.57 23.13 -10.37
N TYR A 196 28.22 23.97 -11.19
CA TYR A 196 29.57 23.69 -11.71
C TYR A 196 30.70 24.11 -10.75
N GLU A 197 30.46 25.05 -9.83
CA GLU A 197 31.51 25.54 -8.91
C GLU A 197 31.54 24.83 -7.54
N ALA A 198 30.50 24.07 -7.18
CA ALA A 198 30.33 23.58 -5.82
C ALA A 198 30.80 22.13 -5.55
N SER A 199 31.17 21.34 -6.58
CA SER A 199 31.26 19.87 -6.40
C SER A 199 32.62 19.22 -6.65
N THR A 200 33.68 19.95 -7.00
CA THR A 200 34.98 19.33 -7.36
C THR A 200 36.14 19.57 -6.39
N ALA A 201 36.00 20.40 -5.34
CA ALA A 201 37.11 20.70 -4.42
C ALA A 201 37.02 19.97 -3.05
N GLU A 202 35.83 19.65 -2.53
CA GLU A 202 35.69 19.14 -1.15
C GLU A 202 35.55 17.61 -1.02
N ALA A 203 35.31 16.88 -2.10
CA ALA A 203 35.00 15.44 -2.03
C ALA A 203 36.24 14.51 -2.06
N LEU A 204 37.45 15.02 -2.29
CA LEU A 204 38.65 14.19 -2.54
C LEU A 204 39.69 14.17 -1.41
N SER A 205 39.53 14.92 -0.31
CA SER A 205 40.50 14.94 0.79
C SER A 205 40.11 14.10 2.02
N GLY A 206 38.86 13.67 2.15
CA GLY A 206 38.34 13.08 3.40
C GLY A 206 38.34 11.55 3.51
N VAL A 207 38.60 10.80 2.43
CA VAL A 207 38.35 9.33 2.40
C VAL A 207 39.64 8.49 2.35
N CYS A 208 40.81 9.11 2.28
CA CYS A 208 42.10 8.39 2.21
C CYS A 208 42.89 8.43 3.53
N SER A 209 42.32 7.95 4.65
CA SER A 209 43.13 7.63 5.85
C SER A 209 42.42 6.69 6.84
N ALA A 210 42.09 5.47 6.43
CA ALA A 210 41.90 4.36 7.38
C ALA A 210 42.16 3.04 6.65
N GLY A 211 43.38 2.53 6.80
CA GLY A 211 43.84 1.31 6.16
C GLY A 211 43.31 0.05 6.84
N VAL A 212 42.80 -0.87 6.03
CA VAL A 212 42.85 -2.32 6.27
C VAL A 212 43.21 -2.96 4.94
N SER A 213 44.42 -3.54 4.88
CA SER A 213 44.89 -4.31 3.74
C SER A 213 44.22 -5.67 3.72
N GLY A 214 43.46 -5.96 2.68
CA GLY A 214 42.86 -7.26 2.42
C GLY A 214 42.57 -7.40 0.93
N HIS A 215 43.40 -8.18 0.24
CA HIS A 215 43.27 -8.51 -1.18
C HIS A 215 41.89 -9.14 -1.49
N LEU A 216 41.06 -8.44 -2.26
CA LEU A 216 39.93 -9.03 -2.97
C LEU A 216 39.94 -8.48 -4.41
N CYS A 217 40.18 -9.38 -5.36
CA CYS A 217 40.12 -9.14 -6.80
C CYS A 217 38.74 -8.62 -7.19
N ALA A 218 38.63 -7.31 -7.43
CA ALA A 218 37.55 -6.74 -8.22
C ALA A 218 37.87 -6.95 -9.70
N SER A 219 37.29 -8.00 -10.30
CA SER A 219 37.22 -8.13 -11.76
C SER A 219 36.28 -7.04 -12.28
N ALA A 220 36.84 -6.07 -13.00
CA ALA A 220 36.12 -4.98 -13.62
C ALA A 220 35.09 -5.52 -14.63
N TYR A 221 33.80 -5.31 -14.35
CA TYR A 221 32.74 -5.45 -15.34
C TYR A 221 32.80 -4.20 -16.23
N HIS A 222 33.54 -4.31 -17.32
CA HIS A 222 33.68 -3.28 -18.34
C HIS A 222 32.78 -3.62 -19.52
N GLY A 223 31.82 -2.75 -19.81
CA GLY A 223 31.19 -2.63 -21.13
C GLY A 223 29.99 -3.54 -21.42
N SER A 224 28.78 -2.97 -21.31
CA SER A 224 27.68 -3.34 -22.21
C SER A 224 26.71 -2.16 -22.38
N THR A 225 26.93 -1.44 -23.47
CA THR A 225 25.97 -0.78 -24.39
C THR A 225 24.89 0.17 -23.85
N PRO A 226 24.79 1.40 -24.37
CA PRO A 226 23.65 2.27 -24.14
C PRO A 226 22.42 1.69 -24.86
N TRP A 227 21.35 1.48 -24.11
CA TRP A 227 20.04 1.21 -24.68
C TRP A 227 19.60 2.43 -25.49
N LEU A 228 19.84 2.39 -26.80
CA LEU A 228 19.19 3.28 -27.75
C LEU A 228 17.68 3.06 -27.63
N HIS A 229 16.97 4.09 -27.15
CA HIS A 229 15.54 4.19 -27.29
C HIS A 229 15.17 4.08 -28.79
N PRO A 230 14.37 3.08 -29.21
CA PRO A 230 13.82 3.09 -30.54
C PRO A 230 12.88 4.29 -30.66
N HIS A 231 13.08 5.03 -31.74
CA HIS A 231 12.26 6.15 -32.20
C HIS A 231 10.78 6.00 -31.82
N LEU A 232 10.28 6.95 -31.02
CA LEU A 232 8.86 7.24 -30.89
C LEU A 232 8.34 7.65 -32.27
N SER A 233 7.86 6.66 -33.04
CA SER A 233 7.05 6.91 -34.21
C SER A 233 5.78 7.61 -33.73
N ALA A 234 5.67 8.90 -34.05
CA ALA A 234 4.48 9.71 -33.84
C ALA A 234 3.27 8.97 -34.43
N SER A 235 2.44 8.39 -33.56
CA SER A 235 1.17 7.81 -33.96
C SER A 235 0.27 8.95 -34.43
N PRO A 236 -0.24 8.93 -35.67
CA PRO A 236 -1.12 9.97 -36.16
C PRO A 236 -2.36 10.03 -35.29
N ARG A 237 -2.69 11.24 -34.81
CA ARG A 237 -3.95 11.58 -34.12
C ARG A 237 -5.13 11.10 -34.98
N ALA A 238 -5.60 9.89 -34.72
CA ALA A 238 -6.84 9.39 -35.25
C ALA A 238 -7.98 10.19 -34.60
N SER A 239 -8.69 10.88 -35.48
CA SER A 239 -9.97 11.56 -35.26
C SER A 239 -10.79 10.94 -34.13
N ARG A 240 -11.01 11.75 -33.09
CA ARG A 240 -11.87 11.49 -31.94
C ARG A 240 -13.31 11.35 -32.45
N ARG A 241 -13.67 10.14 -32.86
CA ARG A 241 -15.04 9.79 -33.24
C ARG A 241 -15.87 9.72 -31.96
N SER A 242 -16.81 10.64 -31.87
CA SER A 242 -17.91 10.67 -30.89
C SER A 242 -18.68 9.34 -30.92
N GLY A 243 -19.01 8.82 -29.73
CA GLY A 243 -20.22 8.00 -29.53
C GLY A 243 -20.03 6.48 -29.49
N ALA A 244 -19.37 5.94 -28.46
CA ALA A 244 -19.72 4.65 -27.87
C ALA A 244 -19.09 4.59 -26.47
N ALA A 245 -19.91 4.39 -25.44
CA ALA A 245 -19.41 4.10 -24.11
C ALA A 245 -18.52 2.84 -24.18
N PRO A 246 -17.32 2.85 -23.58
CA PRO A 246 -16.44 1.68 -23.60
C PRO A 246 -17.18 0.49 -22.98
N GLU A 247 -17.48 -0.50 -23.82
CA GLU A 247 -18.12 -1.74 -23.45
C GLU A 247 -17.30 -2.39 -22.32
N ALA A 248 -17.94 -2.59 -21.15
CA ALA A 248 -17.26 -3.13 -19.99
C ALA A 248 -16.64 -4.48 -20.33
N PRO A 249 -15.36 -4.73 -19.99
CA PRO A 249 -14.71 -5.98 -20.31
C PRO A 249 -15.52 -7.15 -19.73
N PRO A 250 -15.72 -8.24 -20.49
CA PRO A 250 -16.56 -9.34 -20.07
C PRO A 250 -16.09 -9.88 -18.73
N SER A 251 -16.99 -9.87 -17.75
CA SER A 251 -16.78 -10.44 -16.41
C SER A 251 -16.29 -11.88 -16.57
N ARG A 252 -15.01 -12.13 -16.25
CA ARG A 252 -14.43 -13.47 -16.34
C ARG A 252 -15.10 -14.33 -15.28
N ALA A 253 -15.91 -15.28 -15.71
CA ALA A 253 -16.54 -16.24 -14.82
C ALA A 253 -15.47 -16.91 -13.93
N PRO A 254 -15.69 -16.99 -12.60
CA PRO A 254 -14.73 -17.59 -11.69
C PRO A 254 -14.51 -19.05 -12.06
N LEU A 255 -13.26 -19.41 -12.40
CA LEU A 255 -12.90 -20.78 -12.72
C LEU A 255 -13.19 -21.68 -11.50
N PRO A 256 -13.82 -22.86 -11.70
CA PRO A 256 -14.11 -23.77 -10.60
C PRO A 256 -12.79 -24.20 -9.96
N ARG A 257 -12.56 -23.80 -8.70
CA ARG A 257 -11.40 -24.25 -7.93
C ARG A 257 -11.48 -25.78 -7.81
N THR A 258 -10.54 -26.47 -8.44
CA THR A 258 -10.51 -27.93 -8.43
C THR A 258 -10.32 -28.45 -7.00
N LEU A 259 -10.95 -29.58 -6.69
CA LEU A 259 -10.83 -30.27 -5.40
C LEU A 259 -9.36 -30.49 -4.98
N SER A 260 -8.47 -30.68 -5.96
CA SER A 260 -7.02 -30.78 -5.76
C SER A 260 -6.41 -29.56 -5.06
N VAL A 261 -6.85 -28.34 -5.38
CA VAL A 261 -6.33 -27.11 -4.73
C VAL A 261 -6.72 -27.07 -3.26
N LYS A 262 -7.94 -27.53 -2.92
CA LYS A 262 -8.40 -27.58 -1.52
C LYS A 262 -7.58 -28.58 -0.71
N ILE A 263 -7.35 -29.77 -1.26
CA ILE A 263 -6.54 -30.80 -0.60
C ILE A 263 -5.12 -30.28 -0.37
N TRP A 264 -4.48 -29.71 -1.41
CA TRP A 264 -3.14 -29.14 -1.28
C TRP A 264 -3.06 -28.04 -0.23
N GLY A 265 -4.06 -27.15 -0.17
CA GLY A 265 -4.13 -26.11 0.85
C GLY A 265 -4.20 -26.67 2.27
N VAL A 266 -5.06 -27.68 2.51
CA VAL A 266 -5.19 -28.33 3.81
C VAL A 266 -3.90 -29.07 4.18
N THR A 267 -3.30 -29.80 3.24
CA THR A 267 -2.03 -30.51 3.49
C THR A 267 -0.90 -29.55 3.84
N LEU A 268 -0.76 -28.44 3.11
CA LEU A 268 0.24 -27.42 3.40
C LEU A 268 0.00 -26.75 4.76
N ALA A 269 -1.26 -26.49 5.13
CA ALA A 269 -1.60 -25.91 6.43
C ALA A 269 -1.26 -26.86 7.59
N LEU A 270 -1.55 -28.15 7.46
CA LEU A 270 -1.20 -29.17 8.46
C LEU A 270 0.32 -29.31 8.58
N PHE A 271 1.03 -29.37 7.45
CA PHE A 271 2.49 -29.45 7.44
C PHE A 271 3.12 -28.21 8.09
N ALA A 272 2.69 -27.01 7.69
CA ALA A 272 3.15 -25.76 8.26
C ALA A 272 2.88 -25.70 9.77
N GLY A 273 1.68 -26.09 10.22
CA GLY A 273 1.34 -26.15 11.63
C GLY A 273 2.21 -27.13 12.42
N ALA A 274 2.51 -28.30 11.85
CA ALA A 274 3.41 -29.27 12.47
C ALA A 274 4.85 -28.74 12.57
N THR A 275 5.39 -28.16 11.48
CA THR A 275 6.74 -27.58 11.49
C THR A 275 6.85 -26.39 12.42
N CYS A 276 5.82 -25.53 12.48
CA CYS A 276 5.75 -24.44 13.45
C CYS A 276 5.66 -24.98 14.89
N GLY A 277 5.03 -26.14 15.11
CA GLY A 277 4.99 -26.80 16.41
C GLY A 277 6.36 -27.28 16.91
N VAL A 278 7.23 -27.67 15.98
CA VAL A 278 8.57 -28.23 16.27
C VAL A 278 9.65 -27.15 16.30
N ASN A 279 9.36 -25.92 15.84
CA ASN A 279 10.35 -24.85 15.73
C ASN A 279 11.04 -24.48 17.05
N ALA A 280 10.37 -24.68 18.20
CA ALA A 280 10.86 -24.36 19.53
C ALA A 280 11.68 -25.51 20.16
N VAL A 281 11.70 -26.70 19.54
CA VAL A 281 12.46 -27.86 20.05
C VAL A 281 13.96 -27.59 20.13
N PRO A 282 14.61 -27.03 19.09
CA PRO A 282 16.04 -26.70 19.18
C PRO A 282 16.35 -25.70 20.29
N PHE A 283 15.48 -24.72 20.51
CA PHE A 283 15.62 -23.77 21.62
C PHE A 283 15.58 -24.51 22.96
N GLU A 284 14.59 -25.37 23.19
CA GLU A 284 14.46 -26.07 24.47
C GLU A 284 15.63 -27.02 24.74
N LEU A 285 16.09 -27.75 23.73
CA LEU A 285 17.27 -28.63 23.86
C LEU A 285 18.52 -27.81 24.18
N TRP A 286 18.70 -26.67 23.51
CA TRP A 286 19.77 -25.74 23.84
C TRP A 286 19.61 -25.17 25.26
N ASN A 287 18.39 -24.79 25.65
CA ASN A 287 18.03 -24.25 26.96
C ASN A 287 18.31 -25.25 28.09
N ALA A 288 18.08 -26.55 27.84
CA ALA A 288 18.39 -27.62 28.78
C ALA A 288 19.90 -27.85 28.94
N SER A 289 20.70 -27.52 27.92
CA SER A 289 22.15 -27.72 27.90
C SER A 289 22.97 -26.48 28.28
N ARG A 290 22.37 -25.28 28.24
CA ARG A 290 23.09 -24.03 28.47
C ARG A 290 23.38 -23.81 29.94
N ASP A 291 24.43 -23.06 30.21
CA ASP A 291 24.68 -22.52 31.54
C ASP A 291 23.63 -21.46 31.90
N GLY A 292 23.17 -21.47 33.16
CA GLY A 292 22.18 -20.52 33.66
C GLY A 292 22.58 -19.04 33.57
N SER A 293 23.87 -18.75 33.32
CA SER A 293 24.39 -17.39 33.11
C SER A 293 24.10 -16.83 31.71
N THR A 294 23.81 -17.68 30.72
CA THR A 294 23.60 -17.25 29.33
C THR A 294 22.17 -16.77 29.13
N SER A 295 21.97 -15.58 28.57
CA SER A 295 20.62 -15.08 28.28
C SER A 295 19.91 -15.96 27.24
N PRO A 296 18.60 -16.26 27.39
CA PRO A 296 17.83 -17.01 26.39
C PRO A 296 17.80 -16.30 25.02
N LEU A 297 18.00 -14.97 25.00
CA LEU A 297 18.10 -14.19 23.76
C LEU A 297 19.36 -14.48 22.94
N ALA A 298 20.37 -15.15 23.51
CA ALA A 298 21.54 -15.57 22.74
C ALA A 298 21.15 -16.53 21.59
N PHE A 299 20.10 -17.33 21.79
CA PHE A 299 19.57 -18.22 20.75
C PHE A 299 18.86 -17.46 19.62
N LEU A 300 18.22 -16.33 19.96
CA LEU A 300 17.45 -15.51 19.01
C LEU A 300 18.31 -15.08 17.81
N PHE A 301 19.57 -14.71 18.04
CA PHE A 301 20.47 -14.30 16.96
C PHE A 301 20.71 -15.44 15.96
N SER A 302 21.01 -16.65 16.44
CA SER A 302 21.22 -17.80 15.56
C SER A 302 19.94 -18.15 14.79
N GLN A 303 18.79 -18.10 15.45
CA GLN A 303 17.50 -18.39 14.83
C GLN A 303 17.13 -17.36 13.76
N THR A 304 17.26 -16.07 14.06
CA THR A 304 16.98 -14.97 13.12
C THR A 304 17.94 -15.00 11.92
N LEU A 305 19.23 -15.31 12.14
CA LEU A 305 20.20 -15.50 11.06
C LEU A 305 19.83 -16.67 10.15
N GLY A 306 19.38 -17.79 10.73
CA GLY A 306 18.90 -18.94 9.97
C GLY A 306 17.67 -18.60 9.11
N VAL A 307 16.69 -17.89 9.67
CA VAL A 307 15.51 -17.41 8.93
C VAL A 307 15.89 -16.44 7.82
N TYR A 308 16.82 -15.53 8.08
CA TYR A 308 17.35 -14.62 7.07
C TYR A 308 18.01 -15.39 5.92
N ALA A 309 18.94 -16.30 6.23
CA ALA A 309 19.64 -17.10 5.22
C ALA A 309 18.68 -17.96 4.38
N ALA A 310 17.71 -18.63 5.02
CA ALA A 310 16.69 -19.40 4.33
C ALA A 310 15.81 -18.53 3.43
N SER A 311 15.37 -17.36 3.91
CA SER A 311 14.57 -16.41 3.13
C SER A 311 15.35 -15.86 1.94
N SER A 312 16.63 -15.53 2.13
CA SER A 312 17.52 -15.10 1.05
C SER A 312 17.70 -16.21 0.01
N LEU A 313 17.91 -17.46 0.42
CA LEU A 313 18.03 -18.58 -0.50
C LEU A 313 16.76 -18.75 -1.35
N ILE A 314 15.58 -18.76 -0.71
CA ILE A 314 14.29 -18.86 -1.41
C ILE A 314 14.11 -17.70 -2.39
N TYR A 315 14.44 -16.48 -1.97
CA TYR A 315 14.35 -15.29 -2.82
C TYR A 315 15.23 -15.43 -4.07
N HIS A 316 16.46 -15.90 -3.93
CA HIS A 316 17.37 -16.12 -5.07
C HIS A 316 16.89 -17.24 -5.99
N LEU A 317 16.34 -18.34 -5.43
CA LEU A 317 15.81 -19.44 -6.22
C LEU A 317 14.58 -19.02 -7.03
N VAL A 318 13.64 -18.30 -6.41
CA VAL A 318 12.45 -17.76 -7.09
C VAL A 318 12.85 -16.71 -8.13
N GLY A 319 13.80 -15.84 -7.80
CA GLY A 319 14.35 -14.86 -8.74
C GLY A 319 15.00 -15.51 -9.96
N ALA A 320 15.84 -16.53 -9.74
CA ALA A 320 16.46 -17.30 -10.83
C ALA A 320 15.40 -18.01 -11.69
N ALA A 321 14.40 -18.64 -11.08
CA ALA A 321 13.31 -19.29 -11.81
C ALA A 321 12.48 -18.30 -12.63
N ALA A 322 12.21 -17.10 -12.10
CA ALA A 322 11.50 -16.05 -12.81
C ALA A 322 12.29 -15.52 -14.01
N LEU A 323 13.61 -15.34 -13.85
CA LEU A 323 14.51 -14.97 -14.94
C LEU A 323 14.54 -16.04 -16.05
N LEU A 324 14.59 -17.33 -15.69
CA LEU A 324 14.55 -18.44 -16.65
C LEU A 324 13.20 -18.58 -17.35
N SER A 325 12.11 -18.17 -16.70
CA SER A 325 10.74 -18.30 -17.22
C SER A 325 10.21 -17.02 -17.88
N SER A 326 11.03 -15.96 -17.97
CA SER A 326 10.63 -14.63 -18.46
C SER A 326 9.37 -14.08 -17.77
N ILE A 327 9.18 -14.38 -16.48
CA ILE A 327 8.07 -13.88 -15.68
C ILE A 327 8.47 -12.52 -15.10
N GLU A 328 7.69 -11.48 -15.38
CA GLU A 328 7.88 -10.17 -14.77
C GLU A 328 7.66 -10.25 -13.25
N LEU A 329 8.71 -9.96 -12.49
CA LEU A 329 8.62 -9.91 -11.03
C LEU A 329 7.93 -8.61 -10.59
N PRO A 330 6.88 -8.66 -9.76
CA PRO A 330 6.28 -7.47 -9.19
C PRO A 330 7.32 -6.72 -8.35
N HIS A 331 7.28 -5.38 -8.38
CA HIS A 331 8.19 -4.56 -7.58
C HIS A 331 8.12 -4.95 -6.10
N SER A 332 9.26 -5.35 -5.54
CA SER A 332 9.35 -5.76 -4.14
C SER A 332 8.96 -4.61 -3.21
N ALA A 333 7.94 -4.85 -2.39
CA ALA A 333 7.60 -3.99 -1.26
C ALA A 333 8.58 -4.27 -0.11
N VAL A 334 9.85 -3.87 -0.25
CA VAL A 334 10.93 -4.17 0.70
C VAL A 334 10.64 -3.58 2.08
N ARG A 335 10.11 -2.36 2.14
CA ARG A 335 9.84 -1.63 3.39
C ARG A 335 8.85 -2.35 4.31
N PRO A 336 7.63 -2.73 3.88
CA PRO A 336 6.70 -3.44 4.74
C PRO A 336 7.20 -4.84 5.15
N ALA A 337 7.96 -5.51 4.28
CA ALA A 337 8.59 -6.79 4.64
C ALA A 337 9.60 -6.63 5.79
N TYR A 338 10.43 -5.57 5.73
CA TYR A 338 11.37 -5.27 6.80
C TYR A 338 10.65 -4.96 8.13
N ALA A 339 9.61 -4.11 8.10
CA ALA A 339 8.83 -3.78 9.29
C ALA A 339 8.17 -5.02 9.92
N SER A 340 7.62 -5.91 9.08
CA SER A 340 7.05 -7.18 9.53
C SER A 340 8.11 -8.09 10.18
N GLY A 341 9.32 -8.15 9.61
CA GLY A 341 10.44 -8.91 10.18
C GLY A 341 10.88 -8.41 11.56
N VAL A 342 10.92 -7.09 11.76
CA VAL A 342 11.23 -6.50 13.09
C VAL A 342 10.16 -6.85 14.11
N MET A 343 8.88 -6.70 13.75
CA MET A 343 7.77 -7.10 14.63
C MET A 343 7.83 -8.59 15.00
N TRP A 344 8.15 -9.43 14.01
CA TRP A 344 8.32 -10.87 14.24
C TRP A 344 9.48 -11.15 15.21
N ALA A 345 10.65 -10.52 15.03
CA ALA A 345 11.80 -10.72 15.91
C ALA A 345 11.52 -10.30 17.37
N ILE A 346 10.75 -9.23 17.58
CA ILE A 346 10.32 -8.80 18.92
C ILE A 346 9.38 -9.84 19.53
N GLY A 347 8.40 -10.33 18.75
CA GLY A 347 7.48 -11.38 19.20
C GLY A 347 8.21 -12.68 19.55
N GLU A 348 9.17 -13.07 18.72
CA GLU A 348 9.99 -14.26 18.95
C GLU A 348 10.86 -14.10 20.20
N ALA A 349 11.46 -12.91 20.43
CA ALA A 349 12.21 -12.63 21.65
C ALA A 349 11.35 -12.83 22.91
N ALA A 350 10.11 -12.30 22.90
CA ALA A 350 9.16 -12.47 23.99
C ALA A 350 8.75 -13.95 24.16
N LEU A 351 8.58 -14.68 23.05
CA LEU A 351 8.30 -16.11 23.08
C LEU A 351 9.44 -16.90 23.73
N LEU A 352 10.70 -16.64 23.37
CA LEU A 352 11.86 -17.32 23.96
C LEU A 352 11.99 -17.05 25.46
N MET A 353 11.74 -15.81 25.91
CA MET A 353 11.71 -15.48 27.34
C MET A 353 10.58 -16.21 28.08
N SER A 354 9.42 -16.35 27.43
CA SER A 354 8.27 -17.11 27.95
C SER A 354 8.58 -18.60 28.04
N LEU A 355 9.17 -19.19 27.00
CA LEU A 355 9.61 -20.59 26.99
C LEU A 355 10.64 -20.87 28.09
N ASP A 356 11.58 -19.94 28.31
CA ASP A 356 12.57 -20.09 29.38
C ASP A 356 11.93 -20.08 30.77
N SER A 357 10.91 -19.24 30.98
CA SER A 357 10.29 -19.07 32.29
C SER A 357 9.21 -20.12 32.60
N LEU A 358 8.44 -20.53 31.59
CA LEU A 358 7.24 -21.37 31.73
C LEU A 358 7.41 -22.79 31.15
N GLY A 359 8.47 -23.02 30.38
CA GLY A 359 8.70 -24.26 29.64
C GLY A 359 7.84 -24.38 28.38
N MET A 360 8.17 -25.39 27.56
CA MET A 360 7.57 -25.55 26.23
C MET A 360 6.05 -25.74 26.23
N ALA A 361 5.50 -26.49 27.19
CA ALA A 361 4.06 -26.79 27.18
C ALA A 361 3.20 -25.54 27.32
N GLN A 362 3.66 -24.54 28.08
CA GLN A 362 2.90 -23.33 28.40
C GLN A 362 3.34 -22.14 27.55
N GLY A 363 4.65 -21.88 27.50
CA GLY A 363 5.20 -20.73 26.78
C GLY A 363 4.79 -20.75 25.31
N TYR A 364 4.79 -21.93 24.68
CA TYR A 364 4.36 -22.09 23.29
C TYR A 364 2.87 -21.78 23.10
N VAL A 365 2.02 -22.21 24.03
CA VAL A 365 0.57 -22.02 23.93
C VAL A 365 0.21 -20.53 24.10
N PHE A 366 0.82 -19.84 25.05
CA PHE A 366 0.67 -18.39 25.19
C PHE A 366 1.20 -17.63 23.97
N GLY A 367 2.35 -18.06 23.43
CA GLY A 367 2.93 -17.52 22.21
C GLY A 367 2.04 -17.66 20.98
N ALA A 368 1.34 -18.80 20.85
CA ALA A 368 0.46 -19.06 19.72
C ALA A 368 -0.89 -18.32 19.84
N ILE A 369 -1.46 -18.25 21.05
CA ILE A 369 -2.82 -17.71 21.26
C ILE A 369 -2.81 -16.18 21.39
N GLY A 370 -1.78 -15.61 22.03
CA GLY A 370 -1.71 -14.17 22.29
C GLY A 370 -1.87 -13.30 21.04
N PRO A 371 -1.06 -13.52 19.98
CA PRO A 371 -1.19 -12.77 18.73
C PRO A 371 -2.55 -12.96 18.05
N VAL A 372 -3.12 -14.17 18.12
CA VAL A 372 -4.44 -14.45 17.54
C VAL A 372 -5.53 -13.68 18.27
N MET A 373 -5.53 -13.68 19.60
CA MET A 373 -6.49 -12.91 20.41
C MET A 373 -6.36 -11.40 20.18
N LEU A 374 -5.13 -10.89 20.08
CA LEU A 374 -4.88 -9.49 19.80
C LEU A 374 -5.38 -9.11 18.40
N SER A 375 -5.07 -9.91 17.39
CA SER A 375 -5.54 -9.70 16.01
C SER A 375 -7.06 -9.73 15.95
N ALA A 376 -7.68 -10.71 16.62
CA ALA A 376 -9.13 -10.83 16.77
C ALA A 376 -9.75 -9.56 17.38
N GLY A 377 -9.17 -9.03 18.46
CA GLY A 377 -9.60 -7.80 19.10
C GLY A 377 -9.50 -6.59 18.18
N ILE A 378 -8.38 -6.44 17.46
CA ILE A 378 -8.17 -5.34 16.51
C ILE A 378 -9.17 -5.44 15.34
N SER A 379 -9.37 -6.63 14.76
CA SER A 379 -10.39 -6.88 13.71
C SER A 379 -11.79 -6.48 14.14
N CYS A 380 -12.18 -6.78 15.39
CA CYS A 380 -13.48 -6.37 15.92
C CYS A 380 -13.59 -4.87 16.17
N VAL A 381 -12.58 -4.26 16.80
CA VAL A 381 -12.67 -2.86 17.27
C VAL A 381 -12.37 -1.86 16.16
N VAL A 382 -11.29 -2.08 15.41
CA VAL A 382 -10.75 -1.13 14.43
C VAL A 382 -11.42 -1.31 13.07
N PHE A 383 -11.38 -2.54 12.53
CA PHE A 383 -11.89 -2.80 11.18
C PHE A 383 -13.41 -3.01 11.16
N ARG A 384 -14.01 -3.33 12.31
CA ARG A 384 -15.46 -3.62 12.45
C ARG A 384 -15.93 -4.65 11.41
N GLU A 385 -15.07 -5.62 11.10
CA GLU A 385 -15.31 -6.67 10.09
C GLU A 385 -16.51 -7.55 10.46
N ILE A 386 -16.71 -7.78 11.75
CA ILE A 386 -17.81 -8.59 12.27
C ILE A 386 -19.00 -7.68 12.58
N ARG A 387 -19.97 -7.64 11.66
CA ARG A 387 -21.25 -6.93 11.85
C ARG A 387 -22.37 -7.87 12.32
N GLY A 388 -23.34 -7.30 13.04
CA GLY A 388 -24.51 -7.99 13.57
C GLY A 388 -24.32 -8.55 14.98
N TRP A 389 -25.32 -8.36 15.84
CA TRP A 389 -25.26 -8.77 17.25
C TRP A 389 -25.05 -10.27 17.45
N ARG A 390 -25.65 -11.12 16.61
CA ARG A 390 -25.53 -12.58 16.72
C ARG A 390 -24.10 -13.06 16.42
N ASN A 391 -23.47 -12.50 15.39
CA ASN A 391 -22.09 -12.82 15.02
C ASN A 391 -21.11 -12.28 16.05
N LEU A 392 -21.35 -11.05 16.54
CA LEU A 392 -20.55 -10.46 17.61
C LEU A 392 -20.64 -11.28 18.91
N LEU A 393 -21.84 -11.77 19.27
CA LEU A 393 -22.01 -12.62 20.44
C LEU A 393 -21.33 -13.98 20.27
N GLY A 394 -21.42 -14.59 19.09
CA GLY A 394 -20.71 -15.84 18.77
C GLY A 394 -19.20 -15.66 18.87
N PHE A 395 -18.66 -14.63 18.22
CA PHE A 395 -17.24 -14.32 18.29
C PHE A 395 -16.78 -14.00 19.72
N GLY A 396 -17.55 -13.20 20.46
CA GLY A 396 -17.29 -12.87 21.86
C GLY A 396 -17.30 -14.11 22.76
N ALA A 397 -18.21 -15.05 22.55
CA ALA A 397 -18.23 -16.33 23.25
C ALA A 397 -16.99 -17.17 22.92
N ALA A 398 -16.55 -17.20 21.66
CA ALA A 398 -15.33 -17.88 21.24
C ALA A 398 -14.10 -17.30 21.95
N LEU A 399 -13.97 -15.97 21.96
CA LEU A 399 -12.90 -15.24 22.64
C LEU A 399 -12.94 -15.48 24.15
N GLY A 400 -14.13 -15.50 24.75
CA GLY A 400 -14.33 -15.82 26.17
C GLY A 400 -13.85 -17.22 26.53
N LEU A 401 -14.18 -18.23 25.71
CA LEU A 401 -13.66 -19.59 25.87
C LEU A 401 -12.13 -19.65 25.74
N GLN A 402 -11.56 -18.83 24.85
CA GLN A 402 -10.10 -18.69 24.73
C GLN A 402 -9.46 -18.13 26.00
N ILE A 403 -10.01 -17.06 26.56
CA ILE A 403 -9.53 -16.45 27.82
C ILE A 403 -9.63 -17.48 28.96
N ILE A 404 -10.75 -18.18 29.09
CA ILE A 404 -10.95 -19.21 30.12
C ILE A 404 -9.90 -20.32 29.95
N GLY A 405 -9.66 -20.79 28.73
CA GLY A 405 -8.64 -21.80 28.43
C GLY A 405 -7.23 -21.33 28.82
N VAL A 406 -6.85 -20.11 28.47
CA VAL A 406 -5.56 -19.50 28.82
C VAL A 406 -5.38 -19.38 30.34
N VAL A 407 -6.40 -18.88 31.06
CA VAL A 407 -6.35 -18.75 32.53
C VAL A 407 -6.26 -20.12 33.19
N MET A 408 -7.03 -21.09 32.71
CA MET A 408 -7.05 -22.44 33.24
C MET A 408 -5.72 -23.18 33.00
N LEU A 409 -5.08 -22.94 31.86
CA LEU A 409 -3.72 -23.41 31.59
C LEU A 409 -2.72 -22.79 32.58
N ALA A 410 -2.79 -21.47 32.81
CA ALA A 410 -1.91 -20.73 33.72
C ALA A 410 -2.07 -21.19 35.18
N VAL A 411 -3.30 -21.48 35.62
CA VAL A 411 -3.57 -22.00 36.97
C VAL A 411 -3.16 -23.46 37.10
N GLY A 412 -3.29 -24.28 36.06
CA GLY A 412 -2.88 -25.69 36.09
C GLY A 412 -1.36 -25.87 36.13
N SER A 413 -0.63 -24.84 35.71
CA SER A 413 0.83 -24.82 35.63
C SER A 413 1.56 -24.35 36.88
N GLY A 414 1.01 -23.37 37.59
CA GLY A 414 1.59 -22.83 38.83
C GLY A 414 1.29 -23.73 40.01
#